data_AF-A0A223E3D7-F1
#
_entry.id   AF-A0A223E3D7-F1
#
_cell.length_a   1.000
_cell.length_b   1.000
_cell.length_c   1.000
_cell.angle_alpha   90.00
_cell.angle_beta   90.00
_cell.angle_gamma   90.00
#
_symmetry.space_group_name_H-M   'P 1'
#
loop_
_entity.id
_entity.type
_entity.pdbx_description
1 polymer ?
#
loop_
_entity_poly.entity_id
_entity_poly.type
_entity_poly.pdbx_seq_one_letter_code
_entity_poly.pdbx_strand_id
1 'polypeptide(L)'
;MKMKIVKKMDGFTLVEILISLVILSIIILAFLNLFVFTNKTTVVNNDQLVAIHLAKSTMERIKMNPFSYIDEPDNDRFNQPQVYTSDSCSNRPDPDECELLFSPLINNKTYAVQVTVSQTANEKAIRLMNVLVEVNLQNSKTPITSKVEGYVSYE
;
A
#
# COMPACT_ATOMS: atom_id res chain seq x y z
N MET A 1 -58.68 -11.30 -56.37
CA MET A 1 -57.94 -10.04 -56.18
C MET A 1 -57.21 -10.10 -54.85
N LYS A 2 -55.87 -10.18 -54.85
CA LYS A 2 -55.05 -10.06 -53.63
C LYS A 2 -53.94 -9.07 -53.93
N MET A 3 -54.06 -7.88 -53.36
CA MET A 3 -53.07 -6.81 -53.51
C MET A 3 -51.91 -7.11 -52.56
N LYS A 4 -50.75 -7.49 -53.12
CA LYS A 4 -49.51 -7.64 -52.35
C LYS A 4 -48.98 -6.24 -52.03
N ILE A 5 -49.05 -5.85 -50.76
CA ILE A 5 -48.38 -4.66 -50.24
C ILE A 5 -46.88 -4.99 -50.18
N VAL A 6 -46.09 -4.43 -51.10
CA VAL A 6 -44.63 -4.48 -51.03
C VAL A 6 -44.19 -3.37 -50.07
N LYS A 7 -43.70 -3.74 -48.89
CA LYS A 7 -43.09 -2.80 -47.94
C LYS A 7 -41.78 -2.25 -48.55
N LYS A 8 -41.70 -0.94 -48.75
CA LYS A 8 -40.40 -0.27 -48.97
C LYS A 8 -39.57 -0.39 -47.69
N MET A 9 -38.40 -0.98 -47.81
CA MET A 9 -37.38 -0.96 -46.76
C MET A 9 -36.48 0.22 -47.10
N ASP A 10 -36.66 1.35 -46.41
CA ASP A 10 -35.74 2.48 -46.54
C ASP A 10 -34.43 2.06 -45.87
N GLY A 11 -33.38 1.90 -46.67
CA GLY A 11 -32.03 1.56 -46.20
C GLY A 11 -31.36 2.76 -45.55
N PHE A 12 -30.42 2.51 -44.64
CA PHE A 12 -29.60 3.56 -44.02
C PHE A 12 -28.85 4.36 -45.08
N THR A 13 -28.84 5.68 -44.93
CA THR A 13 -28.04 6.54 -45.79
C THR A 13 -26.57 6.50 -45.37
N LEU A 14 -25.64 6.70 -46.31
CA LEU A 14 -24.20 6.77 -46.02
C LEU A 14 -23.88 7.81 -44.94
N VAL A 15 -24.59 8.94 -44.96
CA VAL A 15 -24.44 10.04 -44.01
C VAL A 15 -24.79 9.60 -42.59
N GLU A 16 -25.83 8.79 -42.44
CA GLU A 16 -26.29 8.28 -41.14
C GLU A 16 -25.29 7.29 -40.51
N ILE A 17 -24.63 6.47 -41.33
CA ILE A 17 -23.54 5.59 -40.90
C ILE A 17 -22.33 6.42 -40.46
N LEU A 18 -21.97 7.46 -41.21
CA LEU A 18 -20.85 8.36 -40.85
C LEU A 18 -21.11 9.06 -39.52
N ILE A 19 -22.31 9.62 -39.31
CA ILE A 19 -22.69 10.25 -38.05
C ILE A 19 -22.63 9.24 -36.89
N SER A 20 -23.13 8.02 -37.11
CA SER A 20 -23.10 6.96 -36.10
C SER A 20 -21.67 6.56 -35.71
N LEU A 21 -20.76 6.48 -36.69
CA LEU A 21 -19.33 6.21 -36.44
C LEU A 21 -18.63 7.34 -35.70
N VAL A 22 -18.97 8.61 -36.00
CA VAL A 22 -18.44 9.77 -35.28
C VAL A 22 -18.88 9.76 -33.83
N ILE A 23 -20.18 9.54 -33.57
CA ILE A 23 -20.73 9.45 -32.21
C ILE A 23 -20.07 8.29 -31.46
N LEU A 24 -19.94 7.11 -32.09
CA LEU A 24 -19.28 5.96 -31.48
C LEU A 24 -17.82 6.25 -31.14
N SER A 25 -17.09 6.95 -32.01
CA SER A 25 -15.70 7.32 -31.79
C SER A 25 -15.55 8.23 -30.57
N ILE A 26 -16.43 9.22 -30.41
CA ILE A 26 -16.45 10.10 -29.24
C ILE A 26 -16.65 9.28 -27.95
N ILE A 27 -17.58 8.33 -27.97
CA ILE A 27 -17.87 7.46 -26.84
C ILE A 27 -16.65 6.60 -26.47
N ILE A 28 -15.99 5.99 -27.46
CA ILE A 28 -14.79 5.16 -27.22
C ILE A 28 -13.68 5.98 -26.58
N LEU A 29 -13.42 7.20 -27.07
CA LEU A 29 -12.39 8.08 -26.50
C LEU A 29 -12.67 8.40 -25.03
N ALA A 30 -13.93 8.63 -24.67
CA ALA A 30 -14.32 8.84 -23.27
C ALA A 30 -14.03 7.61 -22.41
N PHE A 31 -14.36 6.40 -22.88
CA PHE A 31 -14.10 5.16 -22.17
C PHE A 31 -12.61 4.82 -22.04
N LEU A 32 -11.78 5.17 -23.03
CA LEU A 32 -10.33 4.95 -22.95
C LEU A 32 -9.70 5.74 -21.79
N ASN A 33 -10.13 6.98 -21.56
CA ASN A 33 -9.66 7.77 -20.43
C ASN A 33 -10.06 7.13 -19.09
N LEU A 34 -11.30 6.65 -18.98
CA LEU A 34 -11.77 5.94 -17.79
C LEU A 34 -10.96 4.66 -17.56
N PHE A 35 -10.67 3.90 -18.62
CA PHE A 35 -9.87 2.69 -18.54
C PHE A 35 -8.46 2.96 -18.01
N VAL A 36 -7.77 3.98 -18.54
CA VAL A 36 -6.44 4.37 -18.06
C VAL A 36 -6.49 4.80 -16.59
N PHE A 37 -7.51 5.57 -16.20
CA PHE A 37 -7.70 5.98 -14.81
C PHE A 37 -7.91 4.78 -13.88
N THR A 38 -8.82 3.87 -14.22
CA THR A 38 -9.11 2.68 -13.41
C THR A 38 -7.90 1.79 -13.23
N ASN A 39 -7.10 1.57 -14.29
CA ASN A 39 -5.88 0.77 -14.18
C ASN A 39 -4.85 1.44 -13.26
N LYS A 40 -4.61 2.75 -13.40
CA LYS A 40 -3.71 3.49 -12.51
C LYS A 40 -4.16 3.40 -11.05
N THR A 41 -5.45 3.61 -10.81
CA THR A 41 -6.05 3.51 -9.47
C THR A 41 -5.93 2.09 -8.90
N THR A 42 -6.10 1.06 -9.73
CA THR A 42 -5.94 -0.34 -9.31
C THR A 42 -4.51 -0.63 -8.84
N VAL A 43 -3.51 -0.15 -9.57
CA VAL A 43 -2.09 -0.32 -9.16
C VAL A 43 -1.82 0.40 -7.85
N VAL A 44 -2.27 1.64 -7.69
CA VAL A 44 -2.10 2.41 -6.44
C VAL A 44 -2.81 1.73 -5.27
N ASN A 45 -4.04 1.23 -5.47
CA ASN A 45 -4.78 0.51 -4.44
C ASN A 45 -4.08 -0.80 -4.04
N ASN A 46 -3.50 -1.52 -4.99
CA ASN A 46 -2.73 -2.73 -4.69
C ASN A 46 -1.48 -2.41 -3.86
N ASP A 47 -0.74 -1.37 -4.23
CA ASP A 47 0.42 -0.90 -3.45
C ASP A 47 0.02 -0.46 -2.03
N GLN A 48 -1.13 0.22 -1.88
CA GLN A 48 -1.68 0.61 -0.59
C GLN A 48 -2.05 -0.61 0.26
N LEU A 49 -2.66 -1.64 -0.34
CA LEU A 49 -2.96 -2.90 0.37
C LEU A 49 -1.67 -3.59 0.82
N VAL A 50 -0.64 -3.64 -0.01
CA VAL A 50 0.67 -4.18 0.39
C VAL A 50 1.24 -3.40 1.57
N ALA A 51 1.22 -2.07 1.56
CA ALA A 51 1.70 -1.26 2.69
C ALA A 51 0.92 -1.56 3.99
N ILE A 52 -0.41 -1.69 3.91
CA ILE A 52 -1.27 -2.03 5.06
C ILE A 52 -0.95 -3.41 5.61
N HIS A 53 -0.89 -4.42 4.74
CA HIS A 53 -0.60 -5.80 5.15
C HIS A 53 0.83 -5.94 5.68
N LEU A 54 1.78 -5.23 5.09
CA LEU A 54 3.16 -5.20 5.56
C LEU A 54 3.22 -4.58 6.97
N ALA A 55 2.66 -3.39 7.18
CA ALA A 55 2.64 -2.72 8.48
C ALA A 55 2.01 -3.61 9.57
N LYS A 56 0.86 -4.23 9.25
CA LYS A 56 0.19 -5.17 10.16
C LYS A 56 1.06 -6.39 10.44
N SER A 57 1.63 -7.00 9.41
CA SER A 57 2.46 -8.19 9.57
C SER A 57 3.72 -7.91 10.37
N THR A 58 4.35 -6.75 10.19
CA THR A 58 5.50 -6.30 10.97
C THR A 58 5.11 -6.09 12.42
N MET A 59 3.98 -5.45 12.71
CA MET A 59 3.47 -5.33 14.08
C MET A 59 3.28 -6.69 14.75
N GLU A 60 2.67 -7.65 14.05
CA GLU A 60 2.48 -9.01 14.59
C GLU A 60 3.81 -9.75 14.78
N ARG A 61 4.79 -9.55 13.90
CA ARG A 61 6.15 -10.09 14.09
C ARG A 61 6.84 -9.48 15.31
N ILE A 62 6.71 -8.17 15.50
CA ILE A 62 7.26 -7.49 16.69
C ILE A 62 6.59 -8.04 17.95
N LYS A 63 5.28 -8.31 17.95
CA LYS A 63 4.61 -8.95 19.10
C LYS A 63 5.13 -10.35 19.41
N MET A 64 5.56 -11.11 18.40
CA MET A 64 6.10 -12.46 18.59
C MET A 64 7.57 -12.46 19.00
N ASN A 65 8.37 -11.58 18.40
CA ASN A 65 9.80 -11.43 18.70
C ASN A 65 10.21 -9.97 18.55
N PRO A 66 10.06 -9.16 19.63
CA PRO A 66 10.34 -7.72 19.57
C PRO A 66 11.79 -7.43 19.21
N PHE A 67 12.72 -8.22 19.76
CA PHE A 67 14.16 -7.94 19.68
C PHE A 67 14.76 -8.15 18.29
N SER A 68 14.02 -8.76 17.36
CA SER A 68 14.38 -8.75 15.93
C SER A 68 14.36 -7.36 15.31
N TYR A 69 13.55 -6.44 15.83
CA TYR A 69 13.35 -5.09 15.26
C TYR A 69 13.89 -3.99 16.17
N ILE A 70 13.80 -4.19 17.49
CA ILE A 70 14.11 -3.15 18.48
C ILE A 70 15.17 -3.68 19.43
N ASP A 71 15.86 -2.79 20.16
CA ASP A 71 16.84 -3.23 21.15
C ASP A 71 16.14 -3.63 22.45
N GLU A 72 16.80 -4.47 23.26
CA GLU A 72 16.29 -4.81 24.58
C GLU A 72 16.16 -3.55 25.47
N PRO A 73 15.03 -3.39 26.18
CA PRO A 73 14.84 -2.29 27.11
C PRO A 73 15.82 -2.38 28.28
N ASP A 74 16.61 -1.33 28.48
CA ASP A 74 17.44 -1.09 29.66
C ASP A 74 16.81 0.01 30.53
N ASN A 75 17.33 0.21 31.75
CA ASN A 75 16.77 1.04 32.81
C ASN A 75 16.42 2.49 32.41
N ASP A 76 16.96 3.05 31.33
CA ASP A 76 16.61 4.40 30.83
C ASP A 76 16.18 4.45 29.35
N ARG A 77 16.17 3.30 28.65
CA ARG A 77 15.82 3.27 27.23
C ARG A 77 14.30 3.39 27.08
N PHE A 78 13.86 4.22 26.13
CA PHE A 78 12.46 4.51 25.78
C PHE A 78 11.68 5.57 26.60
N ASN A 79 12.33 6.28 27.53
CA ASN A 79 11.75 7.52 28.11
C ASN A 79 11.46 8.59 27.04
N GLN A 80 12.09 8.47 25.86
CA GLN A 80 11.79 9.22 24.65
C GLN A 80 11.59 8.26 23.47
N PRO A 81 10.76 8.63 22.48
CA PRO A 81 10.54 7.81 21.29
C PRO A 81 11.86 7.46 20.59
N GLN A 82 12.12 6.16 20.44
CA GLN A 82 13.24 5.63 19.68
C GLN A 82 12.76 5.18 18.31
N VAL A 83 13.53 5.48 17.27
CA VAL A 83 13.17 5.20 15.89
C VAL A 83 14.15 4.21 15.30
N TYR A 84 13.62 3.12 14.76
CA TYR A 84 14.36 2.05 14.11
C TYR A 84 14.05 2.05 12.61
N THR A 85 15.10 2.05 11.80
CA THR A 85 15.08 2.00 10.33
C THR A 85 16.16 1.04 9.85
N SER A 86 16.36 0.93 8.52
CA SER A 86 17.48 0.17 7.94
C SER A 86 18.83 0.59 8.50
N ASP A 87 19.03 1.88 8.78
CA ASP A 87 20.30 2.41 9.30
C ASP A 87 20.62 1.87 10.71
N SER A 88 19.59 1.47 11.46
CA SER A 88 19.71 0.87 12.79
C SER A 88 20.33 -0.53 12.78
N CYS A 89 20.51 -1.15 11.60
CA CYS A 89 21.07 -2.49 11.44
C CYS A 89 22.60 -2.56 11.53
N SER A 90 23.31 -1.42 11.43
CA SER A 90 24.77 -1.36 11.30
C SER A 90 25.56 -2.08 12.41
N ASN A 91 24.99 -2.18 13.62
CA ASN A 91 25.65 -2.79 14.78
C ASN A 91 25.07 -4.17 15.16
N ARG A 92 24.20 -4.74 14.32
CA ARG A 92 23.57 -6.04 14.59
C ARG A 92 24.42 -7.20 14.05
N PRO A 93 24.30 -8.42 14.61
CA PRO A 93 25.11 -9.57 14.21
C PRO A 93 24.97 -9.95 12.74
N ASP A 94 23.79 -9.67 12.15
CA ASP A 94 23.48 -9.88 10.73
C ASP A 94 22.83 -8.60 10.15
N PRO A 95 23.64 -7.68 9.60
CA PRO A 95 23.13 -6.43 9.05
C PRO A 95 22.26 -6.63 7.80
N ASP A 96 22.60 -7.59 6.94
CA ASP A 96 21.90 -7.83 5.68
C ASP A 96 20.49 -8.39 5.94
N GLU A 97 20.36 -9.38 6.82
CA GLU A 97 19.04 -9.92 7.20
C GLU A 97 18.20 -8.87 7.93
N CYS A 98 18.82 -8.02 8.77
CA CYS A 98 18.14 -6.92 9.43
C CYS A 98 17.61 -5.87 8.44
N GLU A 99 18.43 -5.47 7.45
CA GLU A 99 18.03 -4.47 6.46
C GLU A 99 16.82 -4.94 5.64
N LEU A 100 16.70 -6.24 5.36
CA LEU A 100 15.53 -6.81 4.68
C LEU A 100 14.22 -6.68 5.49
N LEU A 101 14.29 -6.60 6.83
CA LEU A 101 13.12 -6.33 7.66
C LEU A 101 12.63 -4.89 7.52
N PHE A 102 13.55 -3.95 7.28
CA PHE A 102 13.26 -2.52 7.17
C PHE A 102 13.13 -2.03 5.72
N SER A 103 13.57 -2.81 4.74
CA SER A 103 13.54 -2.45 3.31
C SER A 103 13.11 -3.64 2.41
N PRO A 104 11.97 -4.30 2.67
CA PRO A 104 11.54 -5.44 1.88
C PRO A 104 11.18 -5.07 0.43
N LEU A 105 11.56 -5.95 -0.50
CA LEU A 105 11.20 -5.90 -1.92
C LEU A 105 9.95 -6.75 -2.18
N ILE A 106 8.82 -6.11 -2.49
CA ILE A 106 7.54 -6.79 -2.78
C ILE A 106 7.02 -6.31 -4.12
N ASN A 107 6.72 -7.24 -5.04
CA ASN A 107 6.27 -6.91 -6.41
C ASN A 107 7.21 -5.94 -7.13
N ASN A 108 8.52 -6.14 -6.97
CA ASN A 108 9.57 -5.32 -7.57
C ASN A 108 9.57 -3.85 -7.11
N LYS A 109 9.00 -3.59 -5.91
CA LYS A 109 8.93 -2.30 -5.26
C LYS A 109 9.48 -2.39 -3.84
N THR A 110 10.29 -1.42 -3.46
CA THR A 110 10.90 -1.36 -2.13
C THR A 110 10.03 -0.55 -1.18
N TYR A 111 9.71 -1.14 -0.04
CA TYR A 111 8.96 -0.47 1.03
C TYR A 111 9.93 -0.16 2.17
N ALA A 112 9.98 1.10 2.60
CA ALA A 112 10.67 1.49 3.82
C ALA A 112 9.75 1.23 5.02
N VAL A 113 10.23 0.46 5.98
CA VAL A 113 9.58 0.24 7.27
C VAL A 113 10.33 1.05 8.32
N GLN A 114 9.58 1.74 9.15
CA GLN A 114 10.08 2.48 10.31
C GLN A 114 9.31 2.00 11.54
N VAL A 115 10.04 1.68 12.60
CA VAL A 115 9.45 1.24 13.87
C VAL A 115 9.79 2.29 14.92
N THR A 116 8.79 2.94 15.48
CA THR A 116 8.96 3.86 16.60
C THR A 116 8.50 3.19 17.88
N VAL A 117 9.35 3.21 18.91
CA VAL A 117 9.06 2.66 20.24
C VAL A 117 9.06 3.77 21.26
N SER A 118 8.04 3.81 22.11
CA SER A 118 7.98 4.71 23.26
C SER A 118 7.40 4.01 24.47
N GLN A 119 7.73 4.50 25.65
CA GLN A 119 7.24 3.90 26.89
C GLN A 119 7.05 4.98 27.97
N THR A 120 5.91 4.94 28.65
CA THR A 120 5.66 5.73 29.86
C THR A 120 6.10 4.99 31.12
N ALA A 121 6.27 5.70 32.24
CA ALA A 121 6.63 5.08 33.52
C ALA A 121 5.63 3.99 33.96
N ASN A 122 4.33 4.18 33.69
CA ASN A 122 3.29 3.20 34.03
C ASN A 122 3.37 1.96 33.13
N GLU A 123 3.59 2.14 31.83
CA GLU A 123 3.75 1.04 30.88
C GLU A 123 4.99 0.20 31.20
N LYS A 124 6.08 0.86 31.58
CA LYS A 124 7.30 0.21 32.06
C LYS A 124 7.07 -0.66 33.28
N ALA A 125 6.28 -0.20 34.24
CA ALA A 125 5.95 -0.96 35.44
C ALA A 125 5.23 -2.28 35.14
N ILE A 126 4.54 -2.37 33.98
CA ILE A 126 3.84 -3.57 33.52
C ILE A 126 4.48 -4.20 32.28
N ARG A 127 5.75 -3.84 31.97
CA ARG A 127 6.54 -4.35 30.85
C ARG A 127 5.86 -4.25 29.48
N LEU A 128 5.17 -3.15 29.24
CA LEU A 128 4.57 -2.82 27.94
C LEU A 128 5.34 -1.70 27.25
N MET A 129 5.44 -1.76 25.93
CA MET A 129 5.95 -0.69 25.08
C MET A 129 4.89 -0.31 24.06
N ASN A 130 4.72 0.99 23.79
CA ASN A 130 3.96 1.46 22.65
C ASN A 130 4.84 1.39 21.40
N VAL A 131 4.35 0.72 20.36
CA VAL A 131 5.04 0.54 19.09
C VAL A 131 4.18 1.11 17.99
N LEU A 132 4.78 1.97 17.16
CA LEU A 132 4.21 2.49 15.92
C LEU A 132 5.04 1.99 14.75
N VAL A 133 4.42 1.18 13.89
CA VAL A 133 5.00 0.73 12.62
C VAL A 133 4.48 1.62 11.52
N GLU A 134 5.39 2.26 10.78
CA GLU A 134 5.10 3.04 9.58
C GLU A 134 5.75 2.38 8.36
N VAL A 135 4.98 2.23 7.28
CA VAL A 135 5.45 1.66 6.02
C VAL A 135 5.23 2.68 4.92
N ASN A 136 6.26 2.93 4.11
CA ASN A 136 6.26 3.90 3.02
C ASN A 136 6.79 3.24 1.73
N LEU A 137 6.07 3.39 0.61
CA LEU A 137 6.57 2.97 -0.69
C LEU A 137 7.63 3.95 -1.23
N GLN A 138 8.86 3.47 -1.42
CA GLN A 138 9.93 4.29 -1.99
C GLN A 138 9.71 4.58 -3.48
N ASN A 139 10.22 5.73 -3.95
CA ASN A 139 10.24 6.14 -5.35
C ASN A 139 8.86 6.24 -6.06
N SER A 140 7.77 6.28 -5.29
CA SER A 140 6.42 6.48 -5.83
C SER A 140 6.12 7.96 -6.03
N LYS A 141 5.46 8.30 -7.15
CA LYS A 141 4.96 9.66 -7.42
C LYS A 141 3.82 10.06 -6.49
N THR A 142 3.04 9.08 -6.04
CA THR A 142 1.97 9.27 -5.05
C THR A 142 2.46 8.69 -3.72
N PRO A 143 2.43 9.46 -2.62
CA PRO A 143 2.84 8.94 -1.33
C PRO A 143 1.89 7.81 -0.92
N ILE A 144 2.43 6.62 -0.73
CA ILE A 144 1.71 5.44 -0.25
C ILE A 144 2.29 5.11 1.11
N THR A 145 1.48 5.30 2.14
CA THR A 145 1.87 5.08 3.53
C THR A 145 0.82 4.29 4.29
N SER A 146 1.27 3.52 5.26
CA SER A 146 0.41 2.86 6.24
C SER A 146 1.03 2.91 7.62
N LYS A 147 0.19 3.04 8.65
CA LYS A 147 0.60 3.11 10.04
C LYS A 147 -0.21 2.12 10.87
N VAL A 148 0.46 1.37 11.73
CA VAL A 148 -0.16 0.47 12.70
C VAL A 148 0.46 0.73 14.06
N GLU A 149 -0.38 1.05 15.02
CA GLU A 149 0.03 1.28 16.41
C GLU A 149 -0.48 0.15 17.30
N GLY A 150 0.31 -0.25 18.28
CA GLY A 150 -0.08 -1.27 19.24
C GLY A 150 0.86 -1.34 20.43
N TYR A 151 0.37 -1.96 21.50
CA TYR A 151 1.20 -2.27 22.67
C TYR A 151 1.83 -3.65 22.52
N VAL A 152 3.10 -3.76 22.91
CA VAL A 152 3.89 -4.99 22.88
C VAL A 152 4.43 -5.25 24.28
N SER A 153 4.19 -6.46 24.79
CA SER A 153 4.80 -6.92 26.05
C SER A 153 6.19 -7.45 25.79
N TYR A 154 7.13 -7.20 26.70
CA TYR A 154 8.45 -7.81 26.70
C TYR A 154 8.64 -8.60 28.00
N GLU A 155 8.90 -9.90 27.89
CA GLU A 155 9.17 -10.78 29.03
C GLU A 155 10.66 -11.09 29.15
#